data_AF-A0A7K2A7X8-F1
#
_entry.id   AF-A0A7K2A7X8-F1
#
_cell.length_a   1.000
_cell.length_b   1.000
_cell.length_c   1.000
_cell.angle_alpha   90.00
_cell.angle_beta   90.00
_cell.angle_gamma   90.00
#
_symmetry.space_group_name_H-M   'P 1'
#
loop_
_entity.id
_entity.type
_entity.pdbx_description
1 polymer ?
#
loop_
_entity_poly.entity_id
_entity_poly.type
_entity_poly.pdbx_seq_one_letter_code
_entity_poly.pdbx_strand_id
1 'polypeptide(L)'
;MGQVDAVAGRHLQLELRFEHALDVHVKFSLGHLLDERGYVLHFDPPAARSGRIVWPVLLNYYAIGAAVIVGAASGAACVRWIRSGVGSGSAVFRAAAAGIAGSLLFSAGGFVVTGLDGFTLIHVVYLVLVVGVPLAGAIVLTFARERSRAITALCLAAQLAIPVGIYATHIEPFWLRTDSVELSVAGVGDPIRVGVLADLQTTEIGSYENEAVDRLIEAAPDMVLIPGDLYQFDEDVFDERAPQFSEVIQRLVDAASTVLLVSGNTDTVAGLRAITEGTGARVLDNEVETLVVNGNVVSVGGTTLFSDEREARRVAEQLSDGDQAGVRIFLAHKPDAIELLEGRSVDLLVSGHTHGGQVSLPFFGPPLTLSDVPRHVAAGGLHELDGTAVYVSTGVGRERDNAPQLRFGVRPSIGIIDLVGDS
;
A
#
# COMPACT_ATOMS: atom_id res chain seq x y z
N MET A 1 18.48 14.56 -8.45
CA MET A 1 19.53 15.53 -8.07
C MET A 1 19.44 16.69 -9.06
N GLY A 2 18.85 17.83 -8.66
CA GLY A 2 18.47 18.89 -9.62
C GLY A 2 19.62 19.86 -9.93
N GLN A 3 19.93 20.05 -11.21
CA GLN A 3 20.91 21.02 -11.68
C GLN A 3 20.22 22.37 -11.93
N VAL A 4 20.70 23.45 -11.34
CA VAL A 4 20.21 24.81 -11.55
C VAL A 4 21.18 25.52 -12.49
N ASP A 5 20.85 25.61 -13.78
CA ASP A 5 21.62 26.42 -14.71
C ASP A 5 21.07 27.85 -14.71
N ALA A 6 21.83 28.78 -14.11
CA ALA A 6 21.51 30.20 -14.14
C ALA A 6 21.89 30.79 -15.51
N VAL A 7 20.93 30.90 -16.43
CA VAL A 7 21.11 31.67 -17.67
C VAL A 7 20.96 33.15 -17.38
N ALA A 8 21.96 33.94 -17.80
CA ALA A 8 21.99 35.38 -17.63
C ALA A 8 20.85 36.07 -18.42
N GLY A 9 19.88 36.63 -17.71
CA GLY A 9 18.90 37.59 -18.25
C GLY A 9 17.48 37.40 -17.72
N ARG A 10 17.07 38.24 -16.74
CA ARG A 10 15.70 38.61 -16.29
C ARG A 10 14.52 37.60 -16.38
N HIS A 11 14.79 36.30 -16.45
CA HIS A 11 13.81 35.22 -16.42
C HIS A 11 14.29 34.16 -15.43
N LEU A 12 13.45 33.84 -14.44
CA LEU A 12 13.68 32.68 -13.60
C LEU A 12 12.94 31.51 -14.28
N GLN A 13 13.70 30.57 -14.84
CA GLN A 13 13.16 29.30 -15.32
C GLN A 13 13.44 28.24 -14.25
N LEU A 14 12.39 27.55 -13.84
CA LEU A 14 12.48 26.40 -12.95
C LEU A 14 12.06 25.19 -13.76
N GLU A 15 13.02 24.29 -14.03
CA GLU A 15 12.79 23.05 -14.73
C GLU A 15 12.85 21.93 -13.68
N LEU A 16 11.69 21.29 -13.43
CA LEU A 16 11.62 20.11 -12.59
C LEU A 16 11.52 18.89 -13.51
N ARG A 17 12.58 18.08 -13.54
CA ARG A 17 12.59 16.77 -14.19
C ARG A 17 12.37 15.70 -13.13
N PHE A 18 11.38 14.85 -13.36
CA PHE A 18 11.14 13.65 -12.57
C PHE A 18 11.40 12.46 -13.49
N GLU A 19 12.47 11.72 -13.25
CA GLU A 19 12.78 10.51 -14.02
C GLU A 19 11.98 9.33 -13.45
N HIS A 20 10.71 9.18 -13.83
CA HIS A 20 9.92 7.94 -13.73
C HIS A 20 8.77 7.97 -14.74
N ALA A 21 8.59 6.89 -15.52
CA ALA A 21 7.53 6.44 -16.47
C ALA A 21 6.74 7.46 -17.32
N LEU A 22 6.44 8.64 -16.80
CA LEU A 22 5.98 9.80 -17.53
C LEU A 22 7.12 10.82 -17.52
N ASP A 23 7.72 11.08 -18.69
CA ASP A 23 8.62 12.23 -18.89
C ASP A 23 7.79 13.52 -18.71
N VAL A 24 7.53 13.91 -17.46
CA VAL A 24 6.74 15.09 -17.12
C VAL A 24 7.66 16.30 -17.14
N HIS A 25 7.68 16.98 -18.27
CA HIS A 25 8.36 18.27 -18.42
C HIS A 25 7.46 19.39 -17.91
N VAL A 26 7.65 19.80 -16.66
CA VAL A 26 6.98 21.00 -16.12
C VAL A 26 7.91 22.21 -16.28
N LYS A 27 7.59 23.09 -17.23
CA LYS A 27 8.28 24.38 -17.43
C LYS A 27 7.57 25.49 -16.67
N PHE A 28 8.23 26.05 -15.66
CA PHE A 28 7.81 27.29 -15.03
C PHE A 28 8.55 28.47 -15.65
N SER A 29 7.83 29.36 -16.34
CA SER A 29 8.38 30.63 -16.84
C SER A 29 7.78 31.78 -16.06
N LEU A 30 8.58 32.47 -15.26
CA LEU A 30 8.17 33.70 -14.58
C LEU A 30 8.47 34.90 -15.49
N GLY A 31 7.45 35.45 -16.14
CA GLY A 31 7.53 36.64 -17.00
C GLY A 31 6.94 37.89 -16.35
N HIS A 32 7.66 39.02 -16.47
CA HIS A 32 7.29 40.40 -16.11
C HIS A 32 7.00 40.70 -14.64
N LEU A 33 7.96 41.38 -13.98
CA LEU A 33 7.81 41.91 -12.62
C LEU A 33 7.23 43.33 -12.57
N LEU A 34 6.83 43.94 -13.70
CA LEU A 34 6.29 45.31 -13.75
C LEU A 34 5.39 45.50 -15.00
N ASP A 35 4.12 45.11 -14.94
CA ASP A 35 3.02 45.87 -15.59
C ASP A 35 1.64 45.43 -15.07
N GLU A 36 0.68 46.36 -15.00
CA GLU A 36 -0.62 46.25 -14.30
C GLU A 36 -1.70 45.37 -15.00
N ARG A 37 -1.32 44.34 -15.75
CA ARG A 37 -2.28 43.51 -16.50
C ARG A 37 -2.03 42.01 -16.34
N GLY A 38 -2.59 41.44 -15.27
CA GLY A 38 -3.01 40.03 -15.15
C GLY A 38 -1.96 38.92 -15.36
N TYR A 39 -1.91 37.97 -14.42
CA TYR A 39 -1.12 36.74 -14.59
C TYR A 39 -1.80 35.80 -15.60
N VAL A 40 -1.07 35.33 -16.61
CA VAL A 40 -1.51 34.24 -17.49
C VAL A 40 -0.61 33.03 -17.24
N LEU A 41 -1.17 32.02 -16.58
CA LEU A 41 -0.56 30.69 -16.45
C LEU A 41 -0.83 29.92 -17.75
N HIS A 42 0.23 29.63 -18.51
CA HIS A 42 0.16 28.68 -19.62
C HIS A 42 0.49 27.29 -19.10
N PHE A 43 -0.43 26.35 -19.32
CA PHE A 43 -0.28 24.94 -18.96
C PHE A 43 -0.34 24.13 -20.25
N ASP A 44 0.78 23.51 -20.64
CA ASP A 44 0.80 22.49 -21.67
C ASP A 44 0.67 21.13 -20.95
N PRO A 45 -0.47 20.43 -21.07
CA PRO A 45 -0.60 19.10 -20.47
C PRO A 45 0.37 18.13 -21.16
N PRO A 46 0.94 17.15 -20.42
CA PRO A 46 1.81 16.15 -21.02
C PRO A 46 1.02 15.36 -22.07
N ALA A 47 1.58 15.26 -23.28
CA ALA A 47 1.03 14.39 -24.31
C ALA A 47 1.25 12.93 -23.87
N ALA A 48 0.17 12.25 -23.47
CA ALA A 48 0.18 10.82 -23.19
C ALA A 48 0.49 10.06 -24.49
N ARG A 49 1.59 9.30 -24.52
CA ARG A 49 1.98 8.47 -25.68
C ARG A 49 0.99 7.33 -25.98
N SER A 50 0.00 7.07 -25.12
CA SER A 50 -0.91 5.92 -25.22
C SER A 50 -2.38 6.25 -25.50
N GLY A 51 -2.75 7.52 -25.70
CA GLY A 51 -4.12 7.89 -26.14
C GLY A 51 -5.26 7.54 -25.19
N ARG A 52 -5.00 6.98 -23.99
CA ARG A 52 -5.98 6.84 -22.93
C ARG A 52 -5.90 8.04 -22.00
N ILE A 53 -7.04 8.69 -21.88
CA ILE A 53 -7.20 9.91 -21.14
C ILE A 53 -7.14 9.60 -19.64
N VAL A 54 -6.07 10.03 -18.98
CA VAL A 54 -5.86 9.87 -17.53
C VAL A 54 -6.51 11.02 -16.75
N TRP A 55 -7.78 11.35 -17.08
CA TRP A 55 -8.50 12.46 -16.43
C TRP A 55 -8.50 12.37 -14.89
N PRO A 56 -8.67 11.19 -14.25
CA PRO A 56 -8.67 11.11 -12.78
C PRO A 56 -7.32 11.46 -12.16
N VAL A 57 -6.23 10.92 -12.71
CA VAL A 57 -4.87 11.17 -12.20
C VAL A 57 -4.45 12.63 -12.45
N LEU A 58 -4.74 13.16 -13.63
CA LEU A 58 -4.50 14.58 -13.91
C LEU A 58 -5.33 15.48 -12.98
N LEU A 59 -6.60 15.16 -12.75
CA LEU A 59 -7.45 15.89 -11.82
C LEU A 59 -6.92 15.83 -10.38
N ASN A 60 -6.36 14.70 -9.96
CA ASN A 60 -5.68 14.56 -8.66
C ASN A 60 -4.46 15.48 -8.57
N TYR A 61 -3.60 15.50 -9.60
CA TYR A 61 -2.46 16.41 -9.63
C TYR A 61 -2.87 17.88 -9.72
N TYR A 62 -3.98 18.21 -10.41
CA TYR A 62 -4.56 19.56 -10.41
C TYR A 62 -5.11 19.94 -9.04
N ALA A 63 -5.78 19.03 -8.34
CA ALA A 63 -6.31 19.27 -7.00
C ALA A 63 -5.19 19.46 -5.98
N ILE A 64 -4.14 18.63 -6.02
CA ILE A 64 -2.93 18.76 -5.20
C ILE A 64 -2.22 20.07 -5.54
N GLY A 65 -2.03 20.36 -6.83
CA GLY A 65 -1.40 21.61 -7.30
C GLY A 65 -2.18 22.85 -6.85
N ALA A 66 -3.50 22.83 -6.97
CA ALA A 66 -4.37 23.90 -6.49
C ALA A 66 -4.29 24.05 -4.97
N ALA A 67 -4.29 22.96 -4.20
CA ALA A 67 -4.14 22.99 -2.75
C ALA A 67 -2.78 23.56 -2.32
N VAL A 68 -1.70 23.19 -3.01
CA VAL A 68 -0.35 23.74 -2.79
C VAL A 68 -0.30 25.23 -3.14
N ILE A 69 -0.88 25.65 -4.27
CA ILE A 69 -0.93 27.06 -4.68
C ILE A 69 -1.74 27.89 -3.68
N VAL A 70 -2.91 27.41 -3.26
CA VAL A 70 -3.75 28.08 -2.27
C VAL A 70 -3.04 28.15 -0.92
N GLY A 71 -2.39 27.06 -0.49
CA GLY A 71 -1.59 27.02 0.73
C GLY A 71 -0.40 27.99 0.70
N ALA A 72 0.35 28.02 -0.41
CA ALA A 72 1.49 28.90 -0.62
C ALA A 72 1.07 30.37 -0.73
N ALA A 73 -0.02 30.67 -1.45
CA ALA A 73 -0.58 32.02 -1.56
C ALA A 73 -1.10 32.51 -0.21
N SER A 74 -1.76 31.64 0.57
CA SER A 74 -2.21 31.93 1.94
C SER A 74 -1.01 32.17 2.88
N GLY A 75 0.05 31.37 2.74
CA GLY A 75 1.31 31.54 3.47
C GLY A 75 2.03 32.84 3.12
N ALA A 76 2.15 33.16 1.83
CA ALA A 76 2.76 34.39 1.34
C ALA A 76 1.95 35.64 1.74
N ALA A 77 0.62 35.57 1.67
CA ALA A 77 -0.27 36.59 2.18
C ALA A 77 -0.09 36.79 3.69
N CYS A 78 0.01 35.69 4.46
CA CYS A 78 0.34 35.75 5.89
C CYS A 78 1.69 36.40 6.15
N VAL A 79 2.76 36.04 5.41
CA VAL A 79 4.09 36.64 5.57
C VAL A 79 4.08 38.13 5.22
N ARG A 80 3.41 38.51 4.12
CA ARG A 80 3.30 39.92 3.70
C ARG A 80 2.49 40.74 4.71
N TRP A 81 1.45 40.15 5.30
CA TRP A 81 0.62 40.75 6.34
C TRP A 81 1.34 40.84 7.70
N ILE A 82 2.12 39.85 8.09
CA ILE A 82 2.99 39.92 9.28
C ILE A 82 4.04 41.02 9.11
N ARG A 83 4.64 41.12 7.91
CA ARG A 83 5.62 42.16 7.59
C ARG A 83 5.03 43.57 7.58
N SER A 84 3.72 43.75 7.40
CA SER A 84 3.08 45.07 7.50
C SER A 84 2.86 45.54 8.94
N GLY A 85 3.29 44.76 9.95
CA GLY A 85 3.30 45.18 11.35
C GLY A 85 1.94 45.08 12.05
N VAL A 86 0.95 44.44 11.42
CA VAL A 86 -0.42 44.35 11.92
C VAL A 86 -0.77 42.89 12.19
N GLY A 87 -0.62 42.43 13.44
CA GLY A 87 -1.21 41.16 13.85
C GLY A 87 -0.66 40.60 15.16
N SER A 88 -1.52 40.49 16.18
CA SER A 88 -1.21 39.64 17.35
C SER A 88 -1.07 38.18 16.90
N GLY A 89 -0.23 37.38 17.55
CA GLY A 89 -0.01 35.99 17.16
C GLY A 89 -1.27 35.11 17.19
N SER A 90 -2.31 35.55 17.91
CA SER A 90 -3.65 34.94 17.82
C SER A 90 -4.26 35.02 16.41
N ALA A 91 -3.97 36.08 15.66
CA ALA A 91 -4.51 36.29 14.34
C ALA A 91 -3.76 35.46 13.28
N VAL A 92 -2.44 35.34 13.41
CA VAL A 92 -1.61 34.42 12.61
C VAL A 92 -2.03 32.97 12.86
N PHE A 93 -2.23 32.59 14.13
CA PHE A 93 -2.72 31.27 14.49
C PHE A 93 -4.09 30.96 13.88
N ARG A 94 -5.06 31.89 13.96
CA ARG A 94 -6.39 31.71 13.36
C ARG A 94 -6.32 31.57 11.84
N ALA A 95 -5.48 32.35 11.17
CA ALA A 95 -5.29 32.26 9.71
C ALA A 95 -4.70 30.90 9.31
N ALA A 96 -3.67 30.43 10.02
CA ALA A 96 -3.08 29.12 9.78
C ALA A 96 -4.07 27.98 10.04
N ALA A 97 -4.84 28.05 11.13
CA ALA A 97 -5.88 27.07 11.46
C ALA A 97 -7.01 27.04 10.41
N ALA A 98 -7.43 28.22 9.92
CA ALA A 98 -8.42 28.32 8.85
C ALA A 98 -7.90 27.74 7.53
N GLY A 99 -6.61 27.93 7.21
CA GLY A 99 -5.98 27.30 6.05
C GLY A 99 -6.01 25.78 6.12
N ILE A 100 -5.60 25.20 7.26
CA ILE A 100 -5.64 23.74 7.49
C ILE A 100 -7.06 23.20 7.40
N ALA A 101 -8.03 23.84 8.08
CA ALA A 101 -9.43 23.43 8.04
C ALA A 101 -10.02 23.52 6.62
N GLY A 102 -9.68 24.58 5.88
CA GLY A 102 -10.08 24.74 4.48
C GLY A 102 -9.52 23.65 3.58
N SER A 103 -8.24 23.28 3.74
CA SER A 103 -7.63 22.17 3.01
C SER A 103 -8.33 20.84 3.30
N LEU A 104 -8.59 20.51 4.58
CA LEU A 104 -9.29 19.27 4.95
C LEU A 104 -10.72 19.21 4.38
N LEU A 105 -11.47 20.31 4.47
CA LEU A 105 -12.82 20.40 3.92
C LEU A 105 -12.83 20.30 2.39
N PHE A 106 -11.86 20.91 1.71
CA PHE A 106 -11.73 20.82 0.26
C PHE A 106 -11.40 19.39 -0.17
N SER A 107 -10.49 18.69 0.54
CA SER A 107 -10.16 17.29 0.27
C SER A 107 -11.36 16.36 0.49
N ALA A 108 -12.11 16.56 1.58
CA ALA A 108 -13.33 15.81 1.83
C ALA A 108 -14.42 16.10 0.78
N GLY A 109 -14.58 17.36 0.37
CA GLY A 109 -15.50 17.74 -0.70
C GLY A 109 -15.10 17.17 -2.06
N GLY A 110 -13.80 17.16 -2.37
CA GLY A 110 -13.24 16.52 -3.55
C GLY A 110 -13.56 15.03 -3.59
N PHE A 111 -13.34 14.31 -2.48
CA PHE A 111 -13.72 12.90 -2.35
C PHE A 111 -15.19 12.63 -2.69
N VAL A 112 -16.11 13.42 -2.12
CA VAL A 112 -17.55 13.27 -2.38
C VAL A 112 -17.93 13.58 -3.82
N VAL A 113 -17.28 14.56 -4.45
CA VAL A 113 -17.64 15.05 -5.80
C VAL A 113 -16.98 14.23 -6.91
N THR A 114 -15.71 13.88 -6.78
CA THR A 114 -14.93 13.23 -7.84
C THR A 114 -14.81 11.72 -7.63
N GLY A 115 -15.25 11.19 -6.49
CA GLY A 115 -15.09 9.78 -6.15
C GLY A 115 -13.62 9.39 -6.02
N LEU A 116 -12.78 10.27 -5.43
CA LEU A 116 -11.40 9.91 -5.11
C LEU A 116 -11.39 8.56 -4.41
N ASP A 117 -10.45 7.69 -4.75
CA ASP A 117 -10.28 6.47 -3.98
C ASP A 117 -9.94 6.84 -2.52
N GLY A 118 -10.35 5.99 -1.56
CA GLY A 118 -10.18 6.26 -0.13
C GLY A 118 -8.71 6.46 0.27
N PHE A 119 -7.80 5.91 -0.51
CA PHE A 119 -6.37 5.96 -0.32
C PHE A 119 -5.77 7.34 -0.64
N THR A 120 -6.22 8.00 -1.71
CA THR A 120 -5.87 9.39 -2.02
C THR A 120 -6.28 10.33 -0.87
N LEU A 121 -7.44 10.11 -0.26
CA LEU A 121 -7.87 10.89 0.90
C LEU A 121 -6.92 10.70 2.09
N ILE A 122 -6.52 9.46 2.39
CA ILE A 122 -5.55 9.16 3.45
C ILE A 122 -4.21 9.85 3.16
N HIS A 123 -3.76 9.85 1.89
CA HIS A 123 -2.52 10.53 1.49
C HIS A 123 -2.57 12.04 1.75
N VAL A 124 -3.66 12.71 1.38
CA VAL A 124 -3.80 14.15 1.61
C VAL A 124 -3.92 14.47 3.10
N VAL A 125 -4.68 13.68 3.86
CA VAL A 125 -4.77 13.84 5.33
C VAL A 125 -3.38 13.68 5.96
N TYR A 126 -2.61 12.69 5.53
CA TYR A 126 -1.23 12.49 5.97
C TYR A 126 -0.36 13.73 5.70
N LEU A 127 -0.37 14.27 4.48
CA LEU A 127 0.41 15.47 4.14
C LEU A 127 0.00 16.68 4.97
N VAL A 128 -1.30 16.88 5.20
CA VAL A 128 -1.79 17.98 6.05
C VAL A 128 -1.31 17.80 7.49
N LEU A 129 -1.39 16.59 8.05
CA LEU A 129 -1.03 16.33 9.44
C LEU A 129 0.48 16.34 9.69
N VAL A 130 1.28 15.78 8.78
CA VAL A 130 2.73 15.59 8.95
C VAL A 130 3.55 16.73 8.38
N VAL A 131 3.05 17.44 7.37
CA VAL A 131 3.77 18.56 6.74
C VAL A 131 3.07 19.88 7.04
N GLY A 132 1.78 19.99 6.74
CA GLY A 132 1.03 21.25 6.86
C GLY A 132 0.95 21.78 8.29
N VAL A 133 0.53 20.94 9.24
CA VAL A 133 0.36 21.31 10.65
C VAL A 133 1.70 21.70 11.31
N PRO A 134 2.80 20.93 11.18
CA PRO A 134 4.10 21.33 11.71
C PRO A 134 4.63 22.61 11.07
N LEU A 135 4.51 22.76 9.74
CA LEU A 135 4.94 23.95 9.03
C LEU A 135 4.19 25.20 9.51
N ALA A 136 2.87 25.11 9.65
CA ALA A 136 2.05 26.16 10.23
C ALA A 136 2.51 26.53 11.66
N GLY A 137 2.77 25.51 12.49
CA GLY A 137 3.32 25.70 13.83
C GLY A 137 4.66 26.43 13.82
N ALA A 138 5.58 26.04 12.94
CA ALA A 138 6.89 26.65 12.78
C ALA A 138 6.80 28.11 12.31
N ILE A 139 5.89 28.42 11.37
CA ILE A 139 5.62 29.79 10.91
C ILE A 139 5.13 30.66 12.07
N VAL A 140 4.17 30.18 12.86
CA VAL A 140 3.67 30.91 14.04
C VAL A 140 4.80 31.12 15.06
N LEU A 141 5.60 30.09 15.35
CA LEU A 141 6.71 30.18 16.30
C LEU A 141 7.83 31.13 15.83
N THR A 142 8.03 31.28 14.53
CA THR A 142 9.09 32.11 13.97
C THR A 142 8.66 33.58 13.80
N PHE A 143 7.43 33.80 13.31
CA PHE A 143 7.02 35.13 12.83
C PHE A 143 6.01 35.85 13.73
N ALA A 144 5.31 35.15 14.63
CA ALA A 144 4.37 35.80 15.54
C ALA A 144 5.09 36.50 16.69
N ARG A 145 4.96 37.84 16.77
CA ARG A 145 5.62 38.69 17.78
C ARG A 145 5.04 38.53 19.19
N GLU A 146 3.72 38.38 19.31
CA GLU A 146 3.02 38.20 20.60
C GLU A 146 2.19 36.91 20.57
N ARG A 147 2.47 35.95 21.45
CA ARG A 147 1.73 34.68 21.51
C ARG A 147 1.49 34.24 22.95
N SER A 148 0.31 33.64 23.19
CA SER A 148 0.01 33.06 24.50
C SER A 148 0.85 31.79 24.73
N ARG A 149 0.99 31.39 26.00
CA ARG A 149 1.61 30.11 26.35
C ARG A 149 0.90 28.93 25.71
N ALA A 150 -0.44 28.98 25.61
CA ALA A 150 -1.25 27.96 24.95
C ALA A 150 -0.94 27.83 23.46
N ILE A 151 -0.88 28.94 22.71
CA ILE A 151 -0.52 28.92 21.28
C ILE A 151 0.89 28.37 21.11
N THR A 152 1.83 28.78 21.96
CA THR A 152 3.20 28.26 21.92
C THR A 152 3.23 26.74 22.15
N ALA A 153 2.52 26.26 23.16
CA ALA A 153 2.43 24.83 23.46
C ALA A 153 1.81 24.03 22.31
N LEU A 154 0.74 24.52 21.68
CA LEU A 154 0.10 23.88 20.53
C LEU A 154 1.04 23.81 19.32
N CYS A 155 1.76 24.90 19.00
CA CYS A 155 2.69 24.90 17.88
C CYS A 155 3.92 23.99 18.12
N LEU A 156 4.37 23.85 19.37
CA LEU A 156 5.40 22.90 19.76
C LEU A 156 4.88 21.46 19.67
N ALA A 157 3.66 21.19 20.17
CA ALA A 157 3.03 19.89 20.06
C ALA A 157 2.80 19.47 18.60
N ALA A 158 2.45 20.42 17.72
CA ALA A 158 2.34 20.18 16.29
C ALA A 158 3.63 19.60 15.69
N GLN A 159 4.81 19.97 16.19
CA GLN A 159 6.08 19.42 15.69
C GLN A 159 6.24 17.92 15.98
N LEU A 160 5.49 17.36 16.93
CA LEU A 160 5.51 15.93 17.24
C LEU A 160 4.91 15.07 16.11
N ALA A 161 4.16 15.67 15.18
CA ALA A 161 3.68 14.94 14.00
C ALA A 161 4.82 14.59 13.01
N ILE A 162 5.92 15.34 13.01
CA ILE A 162 7.09 15.08 12.14
C ILE A 162 7.71 13.70 12.42
N PRO A 163 8.15 13.37 13.66
CA PRO A 163 8.73 12.06 13.93
C PRO A 163 7.74 10.92 13.74
N VAL A 164 6.44 11.14 14.00
CA VAL A 164 5.39 10.16 13.71
C VAL A 164 5.29 9.89 12.21
N GLY A 165 5.31 10.93 11.38
CA GLY A 165 5.30 10.78 9.93
C GLY A 165 6.54 10.10 9.38
N ILE A 166 7.73 10.47 9.87
CA ILE A 166 8.99 9.80 9.52
C ILE A 166 8.91 8.32 9.89
N TYR A 167 8.47 8.00 11.10
CA TYR A 167 8.29 6.62 11.53
C TYR A 167 7.34 5.87 10.60
N ALA A 168 6.19 6.46 10.29
CA ALA A 168 5.16 5.84 9.47
C ALA A 168 5.54 5.66 7.99
N THR A 169 6.51 6.41 7.46
CA THR A 169 6.91 6.33 6.03
C THR A 169 8.29 5.73 5.78
N HIS A 170 9.20 5.81 6.75
CA HIS A 170 10.60 5.43 6.56
C HIS A 170 11.09 4.37 7.54
N ILE A 171 10.35 4.07 8.62
CA ILE A 171 10.76 3.08 9.63
C ILE A 171 9.82 1.88 9.60
N GLU A 172 8.58 2.06 10.04
CA GLU A 172 7.62 0.96 10.17
C GLU A 172 7.34 0.23 8.84
N PRO A 173 7.23 0.92 7.69
CA PRO A 173 7.08 0.26 6.39
C PRO A 173 8.20 -0.70 6.00
N PHE A 174 9.37 -0.57 6.59
CA PHE A 174 10.54 -1.41 6.31
C PHE A 174 10.92 -2.25 7.54
N TRP A 175 10.10 -2.21 8.59
CA TRP A 175 10.37 -2.94 9.82
C TRP A 175 9.75 -4.35 9.77
N LEU A 176 10.27 -5.17 8.86
CA LEU A 176 9.78 -6.52 8.61
C LEU A 176 9.74 -7.39 9.87
N ARG A 177 8.61 -8.07 10.09
CA ARG A 177 8.39 -9.07 11.13
C ARG A 177 8.21 -10.45 10.50
N THR A 178 8.47 -11.49 11.29
CA THR A 178 8.07 -12.87 10.96
C THR A 178 6.95 -13.25 11.90
N ASP A 179 5.80 -13.58 11.33
CA ASP A 179 4.63 -14.04 12.08
C ASP A 179 4.71 -15.56 12.12
N SER A 180 4.67 -16.13 13.31
CA SER A 180 4.74 -17.58 13.51
C SER A 180 3.51 -18.02 14.28
N VAL A 181 2.76 -18.94 13.68
CA VAL A 181 1.54 -19.51 14.27
C VAL A 181 1.58 -21.03 14.12
N GLU A 182 0.98 -21.71 15.09
CA GLU A 182 0.78 -23.14 15.07
C GLU A 182 -0.71 -23.41 14.93
N LEU A 183 -1.08 -24.32 14.03
CA LEU A 183 -2.46 -24.74 13.79
C LEU A 183 -2.55 -26.26 13.88
N SER A 184 -3.39 -26.75 14.80
CA SER A 184 -3.70 -28.17 14.90
C SER A 184 -4.68 -28.58 13.80
N VAL A 185 -4.30 -29.58 13.02
CA VAL A 185 -5.09 -30.12 11.90
C VAL A 185 -5.15 -31.63 12.03
N ALA A 186 -6.38 -32.15 12.06
CA ALA A 186 -6.64 -33.58 12.12
C ALA A 186 -5.98 -34.34 10.95
N GLY A 187 -5.31 -35.44 11.25
CA GLY A 187 -4.70 -36.31 10.24
C GLY A 187 -3.32 -35.87 9.74
N VAL A 188 -2.76 -34.77 10.25
CA VAL A 188 -1.35 -34.44 10.07
C VAL A 188 -0.50 -35.37 10.94
N GLY A 189 0.42 -36.10 10.30
CA GLY A 189 1.40 -36.96 10.96
C GLY A 189 2.64 -36.17 11.34
N ASP A 190 3.57 -36.03 10.38
CA ASP A 190 4.74 -35.17 10.55
C ASP A 190 4.35 -33.70 10.30
N PRO A 191 4.81 -32.73 11.12
CA PRO A 191 4.47 -31.33 10.94
C PRO A 191 4.81 -30.78 9.55
N ILE A 192 3.98 -29.86 9.06
CA ILE A 192 4.18 -29.17 7.79
C ILE A 192 4.39 -27.69 8.08
N ARG A 193 5.55 -27.16 7.71
CA ARG A 193 5.83 -25.73 7.77
C ARG A 193 5.43 -25.05 6.47
N VAL A 194 4.43 -24.20 6.54
CA VAL A 194 3.94 -23.39 5.43
C VAL A 194 4.52 -21.98 5.54
N GLY A 195 5.33 -21.58 4.57
CA GLY A 195 5.76 -20.20 4.39
C GLY A 195 4.71 -19.39 3.63
N VAL A 196 4.40 -18.18 4.09
CA VAL A 196 3.47 -17.26 3.42
C VAL A 196 4.18 -15.96 3.04
N LEU A 197 4.26 -15.69 1.75
CA LEU A 197 4.78 -14.45 1.19
C LEU A 197 3.65 -13.74 0.45
N ALA A 198 3.06 -12.72 1.08
CA ALA A 198 1.91 -12.00 0.53
C ALA A 198 2.25 -10.54 0.23
N ASP A 199 1.55 -9.98 -0.76
CA ASP A 199 1.53 -8.55 -1.06
C ASP A 199 2.94 -7.95 -1.09
N LEU A 200 3.88 -8.62 -1.77
CA LEU A 200 5.22 -8.07 -1.98
C LEU A 200 5.10 -6.71 -2.69
N GLN A 201 4.13 -6.63 -3.62
CA GLN A 201 3.53 -5.43 -4.17
C GLN A 201 4.58 -4.35 -4.43
N THR A 202 5.50 -4.71 -5.30
CA THR A 202 6.70 -3.93 -5.61
C THR A 202 6.93 -3.78 -7.09
N THR A 203 7.56 -2.66 -7.44
CA THR A 203 8.02 -2.31 -8.79
C THR A 203 9.34 -2.97 -9.15
N GLU A 204 10.14 -3.34 -8.15
CA GLU A 204 11.48 -3.90 -8.30
C GLU A 204 11.90 -4.72 -7.07
N ILE A 205 12.79 -5.68 -7.29
CA ILE A 205 13.36 -6.50 -6.20
C ILE A 205 14.63 -5.82 -5.67
N GLY A 206 14.51 -5.18 -4.50
CA GLY A 206 15.61 -4.51 -3.81
C GLY A 206 16.13 -5.30 -2.61
N SER A 207 16.90 -4.64 -1.74
CA SER A 207 17.44 -5.28 -0.53
C SER A 207 16.35 -5.66 0.46
N TYR A 208 15.26 -4.88 0.53
CA TYR A 208 14.14 -5.13 1.45
C TYR A 208 13.33 -6.36 1.03
N GLU A 209 13.00 -6.47 -0.26
CA GLU A 209 12.31 -7.62 -0.83
C GLU A 209 13.15 -8.89 -0.70
N ASN A 210 14.45 -8.79 -0.99
CA ASN A 210 15.38 -9.90 -0.78
C ASN A 210 15.47 -10.32 0.69
N GLU A 211 15.51 -9.37 1.64
CA GLU A 211 15.49 -9.69 3.08
C GLU A 211 14.23 -10.47 3.48
N ALA A 212 13.07 -10.13 2.92
CA ALA A 212 11.84 -10.88 3.18
C ALA A 212 11.90 -12.31 2.66
N VAL A 213 12.41 -12.50 1.45
CA VAL A 213 12.62 -13.82 0.84
C VAL A 213 13.65 -14.62 1.62
N ASP A 214 14.78 -14.00 2.01
CA ASP A 214 15.83 -14.61 2.80
C ASP A 214 15.29 -15.14 4.13
N ARG A 215 14.57 -14.31 4.89
CA ARG A 215 13.98 -14.72 6.18
C ARG A 215 12.96 -15.84 6.03
N LEU A 216 12.21 -15.87 4.92
CA LEU A 216 11.27 -16.94 4.64
C LEU A 216 12.02 -18.25 4.35
N ILE A 217 13.05 -18.21 3.52
CA ILE A 217 13.91 -19.36 3.19
C ILE A 217 14.64 -19.87 4.45
N GLU A 218 15.16 -18.98 5.28
CA GLU A 218 15.83 -19.30 6.55
C GLU A 218 14.91 -20.02 7.55
N ALA A 219 13.61 -19.79 7.48
CA ALA A 219 12.63 -20.51 8.29
C ALA A 219 12.44 -21.98 7.85
N ALA A 220 13.04 -22.37 6.71
CA ALA A 220 13.01 -23.70 6.11
C ALA A 220 11.58 -24.23 5.92
N PRO A 221 10.74 -23.56 5.11
CA PRO A 221 9.39 -24.01 4.83
C PRO A 221 9.39 -25.26 3.95
N ASP A 222 8.49 -26.19 4.25
CA ASP A 222 8.26 -27.37 3.40
C ASP A 222 7.49 -26.98 2.14
N MET A 223 6.61 -25.98 2.24
CA MET A 223 5.87 -25.40 1.12
C MET A 223 5.70 -23.90 1.28
N VAL A 224 5.59 -23.18 0.16
CA VAL A 224 5.34 -21.73 0.14
C VAL A 224 4.03 -21.42 -0.55
N LEU A 225 3.21 -20.57 0.08
CA LEU A 225 1.97 -20.03 -0.45
C LEU A 225 2.10 -18.52 -0.69
N ILE A 226 1.70 -18.07 -1.88
CA ILE A 226 1.70 -16.66 -2.27
C ILE A 226 0.27 -16.24 -2.61
N PRO A 227 -0.46 -15.61 -1.68
CA PRO A 227 -1.85 -15.20 -1.90
C PRO A 227 -1.95 -13.91 -2.73
N GLY A 228 -1.14 -13.76 -3.78
CA GLY A 228 -1.20 -12.63 -4.71
C GLY A 228 -0.53 -11.32 -4.27
N ASP A 229 -0.71 -10.32 -5.11
CA ASP A 229 -0.03 -9.03 -5.17
C ASP A 229 1.51 -9.19 -5.13
N LEU A 230 2.03 -10.03 -6.02
CA LEU A 230 3.47 -10.29 -6.14
C LEU A 230 4.21 -9.07 -6.70
N TYR A 231 3.65 -8.42 -7.72
CA TYR A 231 4.27 -7.28 -8.39
C TYR A 231 3.28 -6.14 -8.63
N GLN A 232 3.80 -4.91 -8.77
CA GLN A 232 3.00 -3.73 -9.11
C GLN A 232 3.77 -2.83 -10.06
N PHE A 233 3.59 -3.03 -11.37
CA PHE A 233 4.14 -2.18 -12.43
C PHE A 233 3.32 -2.34 -13.73
N ASP A 234 3.42 -1.36 -14.62
CA ASP A 234 2.70 -1.31 -15.89
C ASP A 234 3.16 -2.41 -16.88
N GLU A 235 2.27 -2.79 -17.80
CA GLU A 235 2.51 -3.83 -18.80
C GLU A 235 3.67 -3.49 -19.76
N ASP A 236 3.93 -2.20 -20.01
CA ASP A 236 4.98 -1.74 -20.93
C ASP A 236 6.41 -1.96 -20.40
N VAL A 237 6.57 -2.11 -19.08
CA VAL A 237 7.84 -2.44 -18.42
C VAL A 237 7.90 -3.89 -17.93
N PHE A 238 6.88 -4.70 -18.21
CA PHE A 238 6.77 -6.06 -17.69
C PHE A 238 7.97 -6.92 -18.08
N ASP A 239 8.34 -6.96 -19.37
CA ASP A 239 9.45 -7.78 -19.86
C ASP A 239 10.81 -7.37 -19.27
N GLU A 240 10.97 -6.11 -18.88
CA GLU A 240 12.19 -5.61 -18.21
C GLU A 240 12.26 -6.08 -16.75
N ARG A 241 11.12 -6.08 -16.05
CA ARG A 241 11.05 -6.26 -14.59
C ARG A 241 10.79 -7.71 -14.18
N ALA A 242 9.97 -8.43 -14.93
CA ALA A 242 9.59 -9.82 -14.64
C ALA A 242 10.77 -10.76 -14.34
N PRO A 243 11.95 -10.67 -15.00
CA PRO A 243 13.08 -11.54 -14.67
C PRO A 243 13.53 -11.49 -13.20
N GLN A 244 13.43 -10.33 -12.55
CA GLN A 244 13.78 -10.19 -11.13
C GLN A 244 12.83 -10.97 -10.23
N PHE A 245 11.55 -11.02 -10.60
CA PHE A 245 10.52 -11.75 -9.87
C PHE A 245 10.63 -13.25 -10.14
N SER A 246 10.96 -13.65 -11.37
CA SER A 246 11.28 -15.05 -11.70
C SER A 246 12.45 -15.57 -10.87
N GLU A 247 13.48 -14.75 -10.64
CA GLU A 247 14.60 -15.12 -9.76
C GLU A 247 14.13 -15.33 -8.32
N VAL A 248 13.27 -14.45 -7.77
CA VAL A 248 12.67 -14.64 -6.44
C VAL A 248 11.88 -15.95 -6.37
N ILE A 249 11.04 -16.23 -7.36
CA ILE A 249 10.26 -17.48 -7.41
C ILE A 249 11.19 -18.69 -7.49
N GLN A 250 12.23 -18.66 -8.32
CA GLN A 250 13.19 -19.75 -8.42
C GLN A 250 13.86 -20.04 -7.08
N ARG A 251 14.27 -18.98 -6.35
CA ARG A 251 14.88 -19.13 -5.02
C ARG A 251 13.93 -19.78 -4.01
N LEU A 252 12.64 -19.49 -4.09
CA LEU A 252 11.62 -20.12 -3.24
C LEU A 252 11.42 -21.59 -3.62
N VAL A 253 11.40 -21.92 -4.91
CA VAL A 253 11.31 -23.31 -5.39
C VAL A 253 12.55 -24.12 -5.00
N ASP A 254 13.73 -23.51 -4.99
CA ASP A 254 14.96 -24.18 -4.54
C ASP A 254 14.96 -24.47 -3.03
N ALA A 255 14.17 -23.71 -2.26
CA ALA A 255 14.13 -23.77 -0.80
C ALA A 255 12.98 -24.62 -0.23
N ALA A 256 11.90 -24.81 -0.99
CA ALA A 256 10.70 -25.52 -0.55
C ALA A 256 10.27 -26.58 -1.57
N SER A 257 9.56 -27.62 -1.12
CA SER A 257 9.13 -28.72 -1.99
C SER A 257 8.09 -28.30 -3.02
N THR A 258 7.32 -27.25 -2.73
CA THR A 258 6.34 -26.65 -3.65
C THR A 258 6.16 -25.16 -3.37
N VAL A 259 5.82 -24.42 -4.42
CA VAL A 259 5.47 -22.99 -4.37
C VAL A 259 4.19 -22.78 -5.15
N LEU A 260 3.14 -22.35 -4.46
CA LEU A 260 1.79 -22.19 -5.02
C LEU A 260 1.34 -20.74 -4.87
N LEU A 261 0.77 -20.17 -5.94
CA LEU A 261 0.37 -18.76 -5.99
C LEU A 261 -1.02 -18.59 -6.58
N VAL A 262 -1.71 -17.51 -6.21
CA VAL A 262 -2.92 -17.00 -6.88
C VAL A 262 -2.76 -15.54 -7.24
N SER A 263 -3.54 -15.03 -8.20
CA SER A 263 -3.52 -13.61 -8.57
C SER A 263 -4.15 -12.70 -7.52
N GLY A 264 -3.49 -11.56 -7.27
CA GLY A 264 -4.03 -10.42 -6.54
C GLY A 264 -4.63 -9.33 -7.43
N ASN A 265 -4.80 -8.12 -6.90
CA ASN A 265 -5.32 -6.96 -7.63
C ASN A 265 -4.34 -6.43 -8.65
N THR A 266 -3.04 -6.44 -8.33
CA THR A 266 -1.99 -5.86 -9.17
C THR A 266 -1.37 -6.88 -10.11
N ASP A 267 -1.57 -8.16 -9.83
CA ASP A 267 -1.15 -9.25 -10.69
C ASP A 267 -2.12 -9.47 -11.86
N THR A 268 -1.61 -10.08 -12.92
CA THR A 268 -2.46 -10.78 -13.89
C THR A 268 -2.11 -12.25 -13.90
N VAL A 269 -3.09 -13.13 -14.13
CA VAL A 269 -2.84 -14.57 -14.25
C VAL A 269 -1.80 -14.86 -15.35
N ALA A 270 -1.86 -14.12 -16.46
CA ALA A 270 -0.88 -14.23 -17.54
C ALA A 270 0.53 -13.80 -17.09
N GLY A 271 0.64 -12.68 -16.36
CA GLY A 271 1.90 -12.19 -15.82
C GLY A 271 2.51 -13.15 -14.80
N LEU A 272 1.71 -13.68 -13.87
CA LEU A 272 2.19 -14.70 -12.92
C LEU A 272 2.64 -15.97 -13.63
N ARG A 273 1.90 -16.44 -14.65
CA ARG A 273 2.33 -17.59 -15.46
C ARG A 273 3.63 -17.33 -16.20
N ALA A 274 3.85 -16.13 -16.73
CA ALA A 274 5.11 -15.75 -17.35
C ALA A 274 6.27 -15.71 -16.33
N ILE A 275 6.04 -15.15 -15.14
CA ILE A 275 7.05 -15.09 -14.06
C ILE A 275 7.43 -16.49 -13.58
N THR A 276 6.45 -17.40 -13.47
CA THR A 276 6.63 -18.76 -12.95
C THR A 276 7.05 -19.77 -14.02
N GLU A 277 7.08 -19.39 -15.30
CA GLU A 277 7.37 -20.30 -16.41
C GLU A 277 8.75 -20.98 -16.23
N GLY A 278 8.76 -22.31 -16.23
CA GLY A 278 10.00 -23.09 -16.10
C GLY A 278 10.61 -23.13 -14.70
N THR A 279 10.05 -22.42 -13.71
CA THR A 279 10.58 -22.40 -12.33
C THR A 279 10.19 -23.63 -11.50
N GLY A 280 9.04 -24.23 -11.79
CA GLY A 280 8.42 -25.29 -10.99
C GLY A 280 7.33 -24.79 -10.02
N ALA A 281 7.19 -23.48 -9.83
CA ALA A 281 6.07 -22.90 -9.09
C ALA A 281 4.76 -22.98 -9.91
N ARG A 282 3.61 -23.02 -9.23
CA ARG A 282 2.30 -23.17 -9.87
C ARG A 282 1.32 -22.06 -9.50
N VAL A 283 0.72 -21.48 -10.53
CA VAL A 283 -0.40 -20.52 -10.41
C VAL A 283 -1.70 -21.33 -10.36
N LEU A 284 -2.46 -21.19 -9.26
CA LEU A 284 -3.64 -22.00 -8.92
C LEU A 284 -4.98 -21.28 -9.09
N ASP A 285 -5.02 -20.19 -9.84
CA ASP A 285 -6.28 -19.47 -10.13
C ASP A 285 -7.35 -20.41 -10.73
N ASN A 286 -8.37 -20.70 -9.93
CA ASN A 286 -9.49 -21.61 -10.23
C ASN A 286 -9.08 -23.09 -10.41
N GLU A 287 -8.00 -23.52 -9.75
CA GLU A 287 -7.49 -24.88 -9.81
C GLU A 287 -7.34 -25.49 -8.40
N VAL A 288 -7.43 -26.82 -8.32
CA VAL A 288 -7.08 -27.59 -7.13
C VAL A 288 -5.86 -28.45 -7.46
N GLU A 289 -4.87 -28.41 -6.58
CA GLU A 289 -3.71 -29.27 -6.62
C GLU A 289 -3.65 -30.15 -5.38
N THR A 290 -3.35 -31.43 -5.57
CA THR A 290 -3.12 -32.37 -4.46
C THR A 290 -1.71 -32.91 -4.57
N LEU A 291 -0.96 -32.79 -3.49
CA LEU A 291 0.45 -33.17 -3.40
C LEU A 291 0.75 -33.84 -2.05
N VAL A 292 1.98 -34.35 -1.90
CA VAL A 292 2.45 -34.94 -0.65
C VAL A 292 3.56 -34.08 -0.05
N VAL A 293 3.36 -33.59 1.17
CA VAL A 293 4.34 -32.76 1.90
C VAL A 293 4.62 -33.43 3.25
N ASN A 294 5.88 -33.76 3.51
CA ASN A 294 6.30 -34.51 4.70
C ASN A 294 5.46 -35.77 4.95
N GLY A 295 5.10 -36.49 3.87
CA GLY A 295 4.28 -37.71 3.95
C GLY A 295 2.77 -37.48 4.15
N ASN A 296 2.33 -36.24 4.33
CA ASN A 296 0.92 -35.87 4.43
C ASN A 296 0.35 -35.55 3.04
N VAL A 297 -0.89 -35.97 2.78
CA VAL A 297 -1.65 -35.51 1.61
C VAL A 297 -2.14 -34.10 1.88
N VAL A 298 -1.81 -33.16 0.98
CA VAL A 298 -2.22 -31.76 1.06
C VAL A 298 -2.91 -31.37 -0.24
N SER A 299 -4.15 -30.92 -0.14
CA SER A 299 -4.92 -30.35 -1.24
C SER A 299 -4.98 -28.84 -1.07
N VAL A 300 -4.59 -28.09 -2.10
CA VAL A 300 -4.64 -26.63 -2.15
C VAL A 300 -5.55 -26.19 -3.28
N GLY A 301 -6.63 -25.47 -2.95
CA GLY A 301 -7.52 -24.87 -3.94
C GLY A 301 -7.25 -23.38 -4.05
N GLY A 302 -6.97 -22.88 -5.25
CA GLY A 302 -6.75 -21.46 -5.50
C GLY A 302 -7.95 -20.79 -6.18
N THR A 303 -8.24 -19.54 -5.82
CA THR A 303 -9.26 -18.72 -6.51
C THR A 303 -8.68 -17.38 -6.96
N THR A 304 -9.04 -16.96 -8.17
CA THR A 304 -8.69 -15.62 -8.67
C THR A 304 -9.64 -14.56 -8.11
N LEU A 305 -9.19 -13.31 -8.02
CA LEU A 305 -10.08 -12.18 -7.79
C LEU A 305 -11.07 -11.91 -8.93
N PHE A 306 -10.74 -12.36 -10.15
CA PHE A 306 -11.46 -12.01 -11.36
C PHE A 306 -12.34 -13.17 -11.90
N SER A 307 -12.57 -14.21 -11.09
CA SER A 307 -13.36 -15.38 -11.50
C SER A 307 -14.84 -15.06 -11.59
N ASP A 308 -15.55 -15.78 -12.48
CA ASP A 308 -16.98 -16.01 -12.26
C ASP A 308 -17.12 -16.71 -10.90
N GLU A 309 -18.02 -16.18 -10.05
CA GLU A 309 -18.40 -16.74 -8.75
C GLU A 309 -18.67 -18.26 -8.83
N ARG A 310 -19.13 -18.75 -9.98
CA ARG A 310 -19.29 -20.19 -10.24
C ARG A 310 -17.99 -20.98 -10.27
N GLU A 311 -16.92 -20.46 -10.84
CA GLU A 311 -15.62 -21.16 -10.86
C GLU A 311 -15.00 -21.17 -9.48
N ALA A 312 -15.07 -20.05 -8.76
CA ALA A 312 -14.60 -19.95 -7.39
C ALA A 312 -15.33 -20.94 -6.45
N ARG A 313 -16.66 -21.04 -6.57
CA ARG A 313 -17.45 -22.05 -5.85
C ARG A 313 -17.06 -23.48 -6.20
N ARG A 314 -16.77 -23.77 -7.48
CA ARG A 314 -16.35 -25.13 -7.89
C ARG A 314 -15.05 -25.54 -7.22
N VAL A 315 -14.10 -24.63 -7.03
CA VAL A 315 -12.86 -24.93 -6.29
C VAL A 315 -13.18 -25.26 -4.85
N ALA A 316 -14.00 -24.45 -4.18
CA ALA A 316 -14.44 -24.70 -2.80
C ALA A 316 -15.16 -26.05 -2.66
N GLU A 317 -16.06 -26.38 -3.61
CA GLU A 317 -16.73 -27.68 -3.70
C GLU A 317 -15.73 -28.83 -3.90
N GLN A 318 -14.83 -28.75 -4.87
CA GLN A 318 -13.83 -29.80 -5.13
C GLN A 318 -12.91 -30.04 -3.94
N LEU A 319 -12.53 -28.98 -3.23
CA LEU A 319 -11.65 -29.05 -2.07
C LEU A 319 -12.37 -29.67 -0.86
N SER A 320 -13.67 -29.45 -0.72
CA SER A 320 -14.45 -29.86 0.45
C SER A 320 -15.16 -31.21 0.28
N ASP A 321 -15.67 -31.49 -0.92
CA ASP A 321 -16.46 -32.69 -1.25
C ASP A 321 -15.60 -33.86 -1.74
N GLY A 322 -14.28 -33.66 -1.86
CA GLY A 322 -13.35 -34.71 -2.21
C GLY A 322 -13.25 -35.78 -1.10
N ASP A 323 -13.41 -37.05 -1.45
CA ASP A 323 -13.09 -38.22 -0.60
C ASP A 323 -11.58 -38.35 -0.25
N GLN A 324 -10.77 -37.33 -0.56
CA GLN A 324 -9.34 -37.30 -0.33
C GLN A 324 -9.07 -36.94 1.13
N ALA A 325 -8.66 -37.93 1.94
CA ALA A 325 -8.15 -37.69 3.27
C ALA A 325 -6.86 -36.85 3.19
N GLY A 326 -6.76 -35.78 3.99
CA GLY A 326 -5.59 -34.92 4.02
C GLY A 326 -5.90 -33.49 4.49
N VAL A 327 -4.88 -32.64 4.51
CA VAL A 327 -4.99 -31.22 4.82
C VAL A 327 -5.56 -30.48 3.61
N ARG A 328 -6.58 -29.65 3.84
CA ARG A 328 -7.24 -28.82 2.81
C ARG A 328 -6.96 -27.35 3.08
N ILE A 329 -6.24 -26.71 2.16
CA ILE A 329 -5.90 -25.30 2.22
C ILE A 329 -6.63 -24.56 1.09
N PHE A 330 -7.40 -23.53 1.44
CA PHE A 330 -7.97 -22.61 0.47
C PHE A 330 -7.06 -21.39 0.36
N LEU A 331 -6.58 -21.10 -0.85
CA LEU A 331 -5.66 -20.01 -1.14
C LEU A 331 -6.39 -18.95 -1.96
N ALA A 332 -6.52 -17.76 -1.40
CA ALA A 332 -7.23 -16.65 -2.04
C ALA A 332 -6.55 -15.33 -1.69
N HIS A 333 -6.53 -14.38 -2.62
CA HIS A 333 -5.94 -13.08 -2.30
C HIS A 333 -6.72 -12.35 -1.19
N LYS A 334 -8.05 -12.34 -1.27
CA LYS A 334 -8.93 -11.72 -0.28
C LYS A 334 -9.42 -12.72 0.76
N PRO A 335 -9.42 -12.37 2.07
CA PRO A 335 -9.99 -13.22 3.10
C PRO A 335 -11.51 -13.37 3.00
N ASP A 336 -12.17 -12.48 2.25
CA ASP A 336 -13.59 -12.52 1.87
C ASP A 336 -13.96 -13.82 1.16
N ALA A 337 -12.98 -14.53 0.59
CA ALA A 337 -13.16 -15.84 0.00
C ALA A 337 -13.75 -16.87 0.97
N ILE A 338 -13.73 -16.63 2.29
CA ILE A 338 -14.44 -17.45 3.27
C ILE A 338 -15.93 -17.64 2.90
N GLU A 339 -16.57 -16.62 2.30
CA GLU A 339 -17.98 -16.70 1.89
C GLU A 339 -18.23 -17.74 0.79
N LEU A 340 -17.22 -18.04 -0.02
CA LEU A 340 -17.30 -19.03 -1.11
C LEU A 340 -17.37 -20.47 -0.59
N LEU A 341 -16.96 -20.71 0.66
CA LEU A 341 -17.06 -22.02 1.28
C LEU A 341 -18.53 -22.37 1.58
N GLU A 342 -19.40 -21.39 1.84
CA GLU A 342 -20.82 -21.57 2.17
C GLU A 342 -21.06 -22.63 3.27
N GLY A 343 -20.21 -22.64 4.30
CA GLY A 343 -20.28 -23.59 5.41
C GLY A 343 -19.63 -24.96 5.13
N ARG A 344 -18.99 -25.14 3.98
CA ARG A 344 -18.08 -26.26 3.73
C ARG A 344 -16.79 -26.09 4.56
N SER A 345 -16.22 -27.20 5.02
CA SER A 345 -15.03 -27.18 5.87
C SER A 345 -13.75 -27.30 5.04
N VAL A 346 -12.84 -26.36 5.21
CA VAL A 346 -11.41 -26.52 4.91
C VAL A 346 -10.64 -26.35 6.20
N ASP A 347 -9.39 -26.80 6.23
CA ASP A 347 -8.60 -26.76 7.47
C ASP A 347 -7.94 -25.39 7.65
N LEU A 348 -7.63 -24.69 6.54
CA LEU A 348 -7.03 -23.36 6.56
C LEU A 348 -7.39 -22.55 5.30
N LEU A 349 -7.79 -21.29 5.48
CA LEU A 349 -7.81 -20.25 4.44
C LEU A 349 -6.59 -19.34 4.61
N VAL A 350 -5.80 -19.15 3.55
CA VAL A 350 -4.64 -18.25 3.53
C VAL A 350 -4.89 -17.10 2.58
N SER A 351 -4.74 -15.87 3.08
CA SER A 351 -4.98 -14.65 2.32
C SER A 351 -4.00 -13.51 2.63
N GLY A 352 -4.00 -12.50 1.76
CA GLY A 352 -3.26 -11.24 1.90
C GLY A 352 -4.22 -10.05 1.84
N HIS A 353 -4.00 -9.15 0.87
CA HIS A 353 -4.86 -8.03 0.47
C HIS A 353 -4.96 -6.86 1.44
N THR A 354 -5.17 -7.16 2.73
CA THR A 354 -5.63 -6.15 3.68
C THR A 354 -4.51 -5.22 4.15
N HIS A 355 -3.24 -5.66 4.05
CA HIS A 355 -2.08 -5.04 4.69
C HIS A 355 -2.27 -4.75 6.20
N GLY A 356 -3.18 -5.48 6.86
CA GLY A 356 -3.64 -5.17 8.21
C GLY A 356 -4.29 -3.76 8.35
N GLY A 357 -4.84 -3.26 7.25
CA GLY A 357 -5.42 -1.93 7.07
C GLY A 357 -4.41 -0.80 6.81
N GLN A 358 -3.11 -1.11 6.75
CA GLN A 358 -1.97 -0.20 6.54
C GLN A 358 -1.80 0.90 7.63
N VAL A 359 -2.87 1.37 8.24
CA VAL A 359 -2.88 2.25 9.41
C VAL A 359 -3.77 1.62 10.47
N SER A 360 -3.20 1.17 11.57
CA SER A 360 -3.90 0.67 12.74
C SER A 360 -3.73 1.64 13.90
N LEU A 361 -4.85 2.23 14.33
CA LEU A 361 -4.83 3.20 15.42
C LEU A 361 -4.82 2.45 16.78
N PRO A 362 -3.99 2.88 17.75
CA PRO A 362 -4.00 2.30 19.09
C PRO A 362 -5.42 2.26 19.67
N PHE A 363 -5.79 1.10 20.24
CA PHE A 363 -7.11 0.82 20.85
C PHE A 363 -8.32 0.80 19.89
N PHE A 364 -8.17 1.29 18.65
CA PHE A 364 -9.27 1.34 17.68
C PHE A 364 -9.11 0.31 16.55
N GLY A 365 -7.87 -0.09 16.23
CA GLY A 365 -7.57 -0.96 15.09
C GLY A 365 -7.59 -0.19 13.75
N PRO A 366 -7.63 -0.91 12.62
CA PRO A 366 -7.59 -0.28 11.30
C PRO A 366 -8.93 0.39 10.96
N PRO A 367 -8.97 1.69 10.62
CA PRO A 367 -10.22 2.35 10.25
C PRO A 367 -10.76 1.89 8.90
N LEU A 368 -9.89 1.37 8.02
CA LEU A 368 -10.21 0.88 6.69
C LEU A 368 -9.38 -0.38 6.42
N THR A 369 -10.02 -1.42 5.89
CA THR A 369 -9.39 -2.73 5.62
C THR A 369 -9.62 -3.24 4.20
N LEU A 370 -10.57 -2.65 3.46
CA LEU A 370 -10.98 -3.07 2.11
C LEU A 370 -11.38 -4.55 2.01
N SER A 371 -11.95 -5.07 3.09
CA SER A 371 -12.48 -6.42 3.19
C SER A 371 -13.73 -6.40 4.07
N ASP A 372 -14.67 -7.28 3.75
CA ASP A 372 -15.96 -7.46 4.42
C ASP A 372 -15.85 -8.40 5.64
N VAL A 373 -14.74 -9.12 5.79
CA VAL A 373 -14.48 -9.90 7.01
C VAL A 373 -14.35 -8.99 8.24
N PRO A 374 -14.63 -9.48 9.46
CA PRO A 374 -14.53 -8.67 10.66
C PRO A 374 -13.18 -7.97 10.77
N ARG A 375 -13.20 -6.68 11.13
CA ARG A 375 -12.01 -5.81 11.19
C ARG A 375 -10.81 -6.40 11.95
N HIS A 376 -11.06 -7.18 13.00
CA HIS A 376 -9.98 -7.79 13.79
C HIS A 376 -9.28 -8.94 13.05
N VAL A 377 -9.99 -9.64 12.15
CA VAL A 377 -9.43 -10.66 11.24
C VAL A 377 -8.65 -9.98 10.12
N ALA A 378 -9.26 -8.96 9.49
CA ALA A 378 -8.61 -8.17 8.45
C ALA A 378 -7.41 -7.34 8.96
N ALA A 379 -7.15 -7.30 10.27
CA ALA A 379 -5.96 -6.70 10.86
C ALA A 379 -4.71 -7.62 10.75
N GLY A 380 -4.89 -8.86 10.32
CA GLY A 380 -3.82 -9.84 10.12
C GLY A 380 -3.72 -10.89 11.25
N GLY A 381 -2.96 -11.95 10.98
CA GLY A 381 -2.76 -13.09 11.88
C GLY A 381 -3.72 -14.26 11.62
N LEU A 382 -3.68 -15.25 12.50
CA LEU A 382 -4.54 -16.42 12.48
C LEU A 382 -5.79 -16.20 13.33
N HIS A 383 -6.96 -16.44 12.74
CA HIS A 383 -8.27 -16.31 13.37
C HIS A 383 -9.15 -17.51 13.03
N GLU A 384 -10.31 -17.61 13.65
CA GLU A 384 -11.34 -18.59 13.29
C GLU A 384 -12.59 -17.84 12.81
N LEU A 385 -13.09 -18.21 11.63
CA LEU A 385 -14.35 -17.72 11.06
C LEU A 385 -15.18 -18.91 10.59
N ASP A 386 -16.43 -19.00 11.04
CA ASP A 386 -17.37 -20.06 10.67
C ASP A 386 -16.79 -21.49 10.79
N GLY A 387 -15.97 -21.73 11.83
CA GLY A 387 -15.31 -23.01 12.10
C GLY A 387 -14.11 -23.32 11.20
N THR A 388 -13.68 -22.36 10.38
CA THR A 388 -12.48 -22.45 9.52
C THR A 388 -11.38 -21.56 10.07
N ALA A 389 -10.15 -22.07 10.12
CA ALA A 389 -8.99 -21.24 10.44
C ALA A 389 -8.68 -20.31 9.25
N VAL A 390 -8.52 -19.02 9.50
CA VAL A 390 -8.24 -17.99 8.50
C VAL A 390 -6.96 -17.26 8.89
N TYR A 391 -5.91 -17.42 8.08
CA TYR A 391 -4.67 -16.66 8.20
C TYR A 391 -4.67 -15.50 7.20
N VAL A 392 -4.59 -14.28 7.72
CA VAL A 392 -4.46 -13.07 6.90
C VAL A 392 -3.07 -12.50 7.10
N SER A 393 -2.27 -12.47 6.04
CA SER A 393 -0.97 -11.81 6.06
C SER A 393 -1.15 -10.30 6.09
N THR A 394 -0.28 -9.60 6.83
CA THR A 394 -0.19 -8.13 6.74
C THR A 394 0.64 -7.66 5.54
N GLY A 395 1.16 -8.60 4.73
CA GLY A 395 1.91 -8.32 3.51
C GLY A 395 3.32 -7.78 3.76
N VAL A 396 4.22 -7.96 2.79
CA VAL A 396 5.59 -7.41 2.85
C VAL A 396 5.65 -5.97 2.34
N GLY A 397 4.93 -5.68 1.27
CA GLY A 397 4.92 -4.43 0.54
C GLY A 397 3.87 -3.45 1.03
N ARG A 398 3.47 -2.55 0.14
CA ARG A 398 2.46 -1.51 0.36
C ARG A 398 1.79 -1.24 -0.97
N GLU A 399 0.55 -0.80 -0.94
CA GLU A 399 -0.11 -0.23 -2.12
C GLU A 399 0.67 1.01 -2.61
N ARG A 400 1.10 1.00 -3.87
CA ARG A 400 1.99 2.03 -4.44
C ARG A 400 1.30 3.01 -5.37
N ASP A 401 0.12 2.71 -5.89
CA ASP A 401 -0.55 3.56 -6.86
C ASP A 401 -1.33 4.68 -6.16
N ASN A 402 -2.40 4.29 -5.48
CA ASN A 402 -3.35 5.26 -4.95
C ASN A 402 -3.17 5.51 -3.45
N ALA A 403 -2.48 4.62 -2.74
CA ALA A 403 -2.25 4.72 -1.31
C ALA A 403 -0.99 5.47 -0.94
N PRO A 404 -0.99 6.21 0.19
CA PRO A 404 0.25 6.66 0.76
C PRO A 404 1.09 5.44 1.12
N GLN A 405 2.35 5.46 0.68
CA GLN A 405 3.35 4.45 1.03
C GLN A 405 3.78 4.61 2.49
N LEU A 406 2.85 4.40 3.40
CA LEU A 406 3.03 4.49 4.84
C LEU A 406 2.47 3.24 5.51
N ARG A 407 2.97 2.94 6.70
CA ARG A 407 2.42 1.96 7.63
C ARG A 407 2.46 2.57 9.02
N PHE A 408 1.38 2.43 9.80
CA PHE A 408 1.36 2.93 11.18
C PHE A 408 0.65 1.94 12.11
N GLY A 409 1.34 1.44 13.13
CA GLY A 409 0.79 0.46 14.07
C GLY A 409 0.52 -0.92 13.48
N VAL A 410 1.07 -1.20 12.30
CA VAL A 410 0.95 -2.46 11.56
C VAL A 410 2.23 -2.70 10.75
N ARG A 411 3.14 -3.45 11.34
CA ARG A 411 4.41 -3.82 10.69
C ARG A 411 4.15 -4.80 9.53
N PRO A 412 4.92 -4.71 8.43
CA PRO A 412 4.89 -5.72 7.38
C PRO A 412 5.39 -7.07 7.90
N SER A 413 4.91 -8.15 7.30
CA SER A 413 5.18 -9.52 7.75
C SER A 413 5.39 -10.51 6.61
N ILE A 414 6.29 -11.46 6.83
CA ILE A 414 6.18 -12.80 6.26
C ILE A 414 5.49 -13.73 7.26
N GLY A 415 4.78 -14.75 6.80
CA GLY A 415 4.09 -15.71 7.64
C GLY A 415 4.77 -17.08 7.66
N ILE A 416 4.75 -17.73 8.82
CA ILE A 416 5.14 -19.12 9.04
C ILE A 416 4.00 -19.79 9.79
N ILE A 417 3.38 -20.78 9.18
CA ILE A 417 2.27 -21.54 9.74
C ILE A 417 2.76 -22.99 9.89
N ASP A 418 2.93 -23.42 11.13
CA ASP A 418 3.25 -24.81 11.43
C ASP A 418 1.94 -25.59 11.61
N LEU A 419 1.62 -26.47 10.65
CA LEU A 419 0.49 -27.39 10.74
C LEU A 419 0.93 -28.63 11.51
N VAL A 420 0.26 -28.92 12.61
CA VAL A 420 0.60 -30.02 13.53
C VAL A 420 -0.60 -30.95 13.70
N GLY A 421 -0.36 -32.23 13.98
CA GLY A 421 -1.43 -33.18 14.26
C GLY A 421 -2.16 -32.88 15.57
N ASP A 422 -3.46 -33.17 15.62
CA ASP A 422 -4.21 -33.21 16.88
C ASP A 422 -3.62 -34.30 17.79
N SER A 423 -3.21 -33.90 19.00
CA SER A 423 -2.56 -34.80 19.98
C SER A 423 -3.54 -35.67 20.77
#